data_AF-A0A562HZB2-F1
#
_entry.id   AF-A0A562HZB2-F1
#
_cell.length_a   1.000
_cell.length_b   1.000
_cell.length_c   1.000
_cell.angle_alpha   90.00
_cell.angle_beta   90.00
_cell.angle_gamma   90.00
#
_symmetry.space_group_name_H-M   'P 1'
#
loop_
_entity.id
_entity.type
_entity.pdbx_description
1 polymer ?
#
loop_
_entity_poly.entity_id
_entity_poly.type
_entity_poly.pdbx_seq_one_letter_code
_entity_poly.pdbx_strand_id
1 'polypeptide(L)' 'MSRSMHDLTHNIARLYPLRDKRLDKRYRIVDELAGTTELEEITGRPRYVSTQELQNQQFWELDLAC' A
#
# COMPACT_ATOMS: atom_id res chain seq x y z
N MET A 1 14.91 13.13 23.86
CA MET A 1 14.64 11.74 23.43
C MET A 1 14.20 11.78 21.97
N SER A 2 15.03 11.33 21.03
CA SER A 2 14.76 11.40 19.58
C SER A 2 13.86 10.23 19.13
N ARG A 3 12.54 10.42 19.17
CA ARG A 3 11.52 9.48 18.64
C ARG A 3 11.25 9.66 17.14
N SER A 4 12.27 9.93 16.32
CA SER A 4 12.02 10.55 15.01
C SER A 4 11.83 9.59 13.83
N MET A 5 12.25 8.33 13.91
CA MET A 5 12.30 7.44 12.72
C MET A 5 11.38 6.22 12.79
N HIS A 6 11.39 5.45 13.88
CA HIS A 6 10.50 4.29 14.03
C HIS A 6 9.03 4.70 13.95
N ASP A 7 8.68 5.81 14.59
CA ASP A 7 7.32 6.35 14.58
C ASP A 7 6.90 6.75 13.17
N LEU A 8 7.80 7.30 12.34
CA LEU A 8 7.47 7.68 10.97
C LEU A 8 7.24 6.46 10.08
N THR A 9 8.14 5.47 10.13
CA THR A 9 8.01 4.24 9.34
C THR A 9 6.74 3.48 9.70
N HIS A 10 6.43 3.37 11.00
CA HIS A 10 5.22 2.73 11.47
C HIS A 10 3.95 3.50 11.05
N ASN A 11 3.97 4.82 11.12
CA ASN A 11 2.85 5.64 10.65
C ASN A 11 2.63 5.49 9.13
N ILE A 12 3.68 5.44 8.33
CA ILE A 12 3.57 5.21 6.88
C ILE A 12 2.97 3.83 6.60
N ALA A 13 3.40 2.77 7.29
CA ALA A 13 2.86 1.43 7.10
C ALA A 13 1.35 1.36 7.42
N ARG A 14 0.90 2.07 8.47
CA ARG A 14 -0.52 2.16 8.81
C ARG A 14 -1.35 2.92 7.77
N LEU A 15 -0.79 3.97 7.17
CA LEU A 15 -1.49 4.78 6.16
C LEU A 15 -1.47 4.16 4.77
N TYR A 16 -0.41 3.42 4.44
CA TYR A 16 -0.20 2.76 3.15
C TYR A 16 0.17 1.29 3.38
N PRO A 17 -0.83 0.45 3.78
CA PRO A 17 -0.59 -0.91 4.24
C PRO A 17 -0.27 -1.87 3.10
N LEU A 18 -0.60 -1.54 1.84
CA LEU A 18 -0.41 -2.43 0.72
C LEU A 18 0.95 -2.19 0.06
N ARG A 19 1.83 -3.18 0.03
CA ARG A 19 3.15 -3.11 -0.62
C ARG A 19 3.17 -3.90 -1.93
N ASP A 20 3.63 -3.26 -3.01
CA ASP A 20 4.02 -3.92 -4.25
C ASP A 20 5.49 -4.35 -4.14
N LYS A 21 5.72 -5.66 -4.03
CA LYS A 21 7.06 -6.24 -3.86
C LYS A 21 7.92 -6.14 -5.12
N ARG A 22 7.34 -5.88 -6.29
CA ARG A 22 8.09 -5.75 -7.56
C ARG A 22 8.71 -4.36 -7.70
N LEU A 23 8.01 -3.33 -7.19
CA LEU A 23 8.41 -1.93 -7.31
C LEU A 23 8.96 -1.34 -6.01
N ASP A 24 8.89 -2.11 -4.92
CA ASP A 24 9.16 -1.66 -3.56
C ASP A 24 8.40 -0.38 -3.18
N LYS A 25 7.13 -0.32 -3.59
CA LYS A 25 6.23 0.82 -3.35
C LYS A 25 5.09 0.44 -2.44
N ARG A 26 4.58 1.43 -1.70
CA ARG A 26 3.40 1.29 -0.84
C ARG A 26 2.23 2.11 -1.35
N TYR A 27 1.06 1.56 -1.10
CA TYR A 27 -0.22 2.02 -1.58
C TYR A 27 -1.27 1.93 -0.47
N ARG A 28 -2.31 2.74 -0.60
CA ARG A 28 -3.59 2.52 0.07
C ARG A 28 -4.66 2.28 -0.97
N ILE A 29 -5.65 1.46 -0.64
CA ILE A 29 -6.83 1.27 -1.48
C ILE A 29 -7.73 2.50 -1.30
N VAL A 30 -8.15 3.10 -2.41
CA VAL A 30 -9.04 4.26 -2.42
C VAL A 30 -10.47 3.83 -2.71
N ASP A 31 -10.67 3.05 -3.77
CA ASP A 31 -11.99 2.59 -4.21
C ASP A 31 -11.88 1.30 -5.04
N GLU A 32 -13.00 0.59 -5.20
CA GLU A 32 -13.13 -0.61 -6.02
C GLU A 32 -14.35 -0.50 -6.93
N LEU A 33 -14.11 -0.51 -8.24
CA LEU A 33 -15.17 -0.42 -9.24
C LEU A 33 -14.96 -1.41 -10.37
N ALA A 34 -15.99 -2.21 -10.65
CA ALA A 34 -16.05 -3.14 -11.78
C ALA A 34 -14.81 -4.07 -11.92
N GLY A 35 -14.29 -4.58 -10.81
CA GLY A 35 -13.12 -5.48 -10.80
C GLY A 35 -11.77 -4.77 -10.99
N THR A 36 -11.77 -3.44 -10.91
CA THR A 36 -10.58 -2.59 -10.85
C THR A 36 -10.50 -1.97 -9.46
N THR A 37 -9.32 -1.99 -8.87
CA THR A 37 -9.04 -1.31 -7.60
C THR A 37 -8.18 -0.09 -7.88
N GLU A 38 -8.61 1.06 -7.36
CA GLU A 38 -7.81 2.27 -7.31
C GLU A 38 -6.90 2.24 -6.09
N LEU A 39 -5.61 2.43 -6.36
CA LEU A 39 -4.56 2.55 -5.37
C LEU A 39 -3.99 3.96 -5.39
N GLU A 40 -3.60 4.48 -4.24
CA GLU A 40 -2.86 5.75 -4.16
C GLU A 40 -1.47 5.51 -3.56
N GLU A 41 -0.42 5.97 -4.26
CA GLU A 41 0.96 5.98 -3.77
C GLU A 41 1.15 7.00 -2.63
N ILE A 42 2.22 6.85 -1.84
CA ILE A 42 2.62 7.81 -0.80
C ILE A 42 2.71 9.26 -1.34
N THR A 43 3.07 9.43 -2.63
CA THR A 43 3.14 10.74 -3.28
C THR A 43 1.80 11.30 -3.75
N GLY A 44 0.68 10.64 -3.47
CA GLY A 44 -0.67 11.01 -3.93
C GLY A 44 -0.95 10.68 -5.39
N ARG A 45 -0.15 9.80 -6.02
CA ARG A 45 -0.36 9.41 -7.43
C ARG A 45 -1.30 8.21 -7.50
N PRO A 46 -2.37 8.26 -8.32
CA PRO A 46 -3.25 7.13 -8.50
C PRO A 46 -2.58 6.03 -9.35
N ARG A 47 -2.94 4.79 -9.06
CA ARG A 47 -2.59 3.59 -9.83
C ARG A 47 -3.80 2.67 -9.85
N TYR A 48 -4.16 2.18 -11.03
CA TYR A 48 -5.26 1.25 -11.20
C TYR A 48 -4.71 -0.15 -11.46
N VAL A 49 -5.24 -1.14 -10.75
CA VAL A 49 -4.90 -2.55 -10.91
C VAL A 49 -6.16 -3.39 -10.95
N SER A 50 -6.09 -4.60 -11.52
CA SER A 50 -7.21 -5.53 -11.37
C SER A 50 -7.33 -5.94 -9.90
N THR A 51 -8.55 -5.97 -9.36
CA THR A 51 -8.82 -6.41 -7.98
C THR A 51 -8.31 -7.84 -7.75
N GLN A 52 -8.34 -8.69 -8.78
CA GLN A 52 -7.82 -10.06 -8.69
C GLN A 52 -6.29 -10.09 -8.54
N GLU A 53 -5.56 -9.10 -9.09
CA GLU A 53 -4.11 -9.04 -8.96
C GLU A 53 -3.69 -8.88 -7.51
N LEU A 54 -4.46 -8.15 -6.69
CA LEU A 54 -4.18 -7.91 -5.27
C LEU A 54 -4.19 -9.18 -4.43
N GLN A 55 -4.82 -10.25 -4.92
CA GLN A 55 -4.82 -11.56 -4.26
C GLN A 55 -3.51 -12.32 -4.48
N ASN A 56 -2.68 -11.90 -5.45
CA ASN A 56 -1.40 -12.52 -5.71
C ASN A 56 -0.36 -12.10 -4.67
N GLN A 57 -0.24 -12.92 -3.63
CA GLN A 57 0.72 -12.74 -2.54
C GLN A 57 2.19 -12.78 -2.99
N GLN A 58 2.51 -13.21 -4.22
CA GLN A 58 3.87 -13.10 -4.75
C GLN A 58 4.23 -11.63 -5.07
N PHE A 59 3.24 -10.84 -5.48
CA PHE A 59 3.43 -9.45 -5.89
C PHE A 59 2.99 -8.45 -4.83
N TRP A 60 1.96 -8.80 -4.04
CA TRP A 60 1.37 -7.92 -3.05
C TRP A 60 1.55 -8.46 -1.65
N GLU A 61 1.84 -7.57 -0.73
CA GLU A 61 1.97 -7.84 0.70
C GLU A 61 1.11 -6.84 1.45
N LEU A 62 0.19 -7.34 2.27
CA LEU A 62 -0.57 -6.50 3.19
C LEU A 62 0.19 -6.44 4.51
N ASP A 63 0.80 -5.29 4.76
CA ASP A 63 1.55 -5.02 5.98
C ASP A 63 0.60 -4.42 7.02
N LEU A 64 -0.09 -5.31 7.74
CA LEU A 64 -0.83 -4.96 8.94
C LEU A 64 0.18 -4.77 10.07
N ALA A 65 0.80 -3.60 10.13
CA ALA A 65 1.61 -3.23 11.29
C ALA A 65 0.70 -3.18 12.53
N CYS A 66 0.76 -4.24 13.34
CA CYS A 66 0.15 -4.34 14.67
C CYS A 66 0.88 -3.45 15.69
#